data_AF-A0A7S4MBP0-F1
#
_entry.id   AF-A0A7S4MBP0-F1
#
_cell.length_a   1.000
_cell.length_b   1.000
_cell.length_c   1.000
_cell.angle_alpha   90.00
_cell.angle_beta   90.00
_cell.angle_gamma   90.00
#
_symmetry.space_group_name_H-M   'P 1'
#
loop_
_entity.id
_entity.type
_entity.pdbx_description
1 polymer ?
#
loop_
_entity_poly.entity_id
_entity_poly.type
_entity_poly.pdbx_seq_one_letter_code
_entity_poly.pdbx_strand_id
1 'polypeptide(L)'
;VSGDGLLHEVLQGLLDRNSWRDASRLPFALLPAGSGNGLTKSFDSEKLEVSVYNLIKGYSQPLDIMSLLTKDKERIYCHLAMFWGLLADADIESDRYRWVGPARFTVGAIVRMVNLRSYRGILRYLPANESNLSPPANEAETERPPHRHPAPESRVCPEGWTEVEGEFVLFCAANARWIATDVCIAPKANHQDGSMDLVWIERSAVTKTDLVKLMLQVETGKHEFD
;
A
#
# COMPACT_ATOMS: atom_id res chain seq x y z
N VAL A 1 -15.91 -11.82 2.70
CA VAL A 1 -16.88 -10.79 3.17
C VAL A 1 -16.28 -10.12 4.38
N SER A 2 -15.66 -8.95 4.22
CA SER A 2 -15.05 -8.13 5.29
C SER A 2 -14.46 -6.86 4.65
N GLY A 3 -13.52 -6.19 5.32
CA GLY A 3 -12.61 -5.20 4.71
C GLY A 3 -11.24 -5.78 4.38
N ASP A 4 -10.30 -4.90 4.03
CA ASP A 4 -8.94 -5.24 3.57
C ASP A 4 -8.15 -6.09 4.58
N GLY A 5 -8.38 -5.88 5.89
CA GLY A 5 -7.67 -6.60 6.96
C GLY A 5 -7.88 -8.12 6.96
N LEU A 6 -9.07 -8.61 6.60
CA LEU A 6 -9.29 -10.07 6.51
C LEU A 6 -8.50 -10.69 5.35
N LEU A 7 -8.44 -9.99 4.21
CA LEU A 7 -7.62 -10.45 3.09
C LEU A 7 -6.15 -10.49 3.48
N HIS A 8 -5.67 -9.51 4.24
CA HIS A 8 -4.31 -9.51 4.78
C HIS A 8 -4.04 -10.78 5.61
N GLU A 9 -4.88 -11.11 6.59
CA GLU A 9 -4.71 -12.31 7.42
C GLU A 9 -4.73 -13.61 6.60
N VAL A 10 -5.65 -13.72 5.63
CA VAL A 10 -5.74 -14.87 4.73
C VAL A 10 -4.48 -15.02 3.89
N LEU A 11 -3.96 -13.92 3.32
CA LEU A 11 -2.74 -13.94 2.53
C LEU A 11 -1.51 -14.33 3.36
N GLN A 12 -1.40 -13.81 4.59
CA GLN A 12 -0.35 -14.21 5.52
C GLN A 12 -0.36 -15.73 5.71
N GLY A 13 -1.53 -16.31 6.00
CA GLY A 13 -1.66 -17.75 6.22
C GLY A 13 -1.41 -18.60 4.98
N LEU A 14 -1.76 -18.13 3.78
CA LEU A 14 -1.58 -18.89 2.54
C LEU A 14 -0.16 -18.85 1.99
N LEU A 15 0.48 -17.69 2.05
CA LEU A 15 1.84 -17.49 1.52
C LEU A 15 2.94 -17.97 2.48
N ASP A 16 2.58 -18.35 3.71
CA ASP A 16 3.50 -18.98 4.66
C ASP A 16 3.54 -20.52 4.56
N ARG A 17 2.71 -21.12 3.70
CA ARG A 17 2.65 -22.58 3.52
C ARG A 17 3.74 -23.06 2.58
N ASN A 18 4.24 -24.29 2.79
CA ASN A 18 5.11 -24.97 1.81
C ASN A 18 4.44 -25.12 0.43
N SER A 19 3.10 -25.16 0.39
CA SER A 19 2.27 -25.21 -0.82
C SER A 19 1.85 -23.81 -1.31
N TRP A 20 2.60 -22.75 -0.98
CA TRP A 20 2.23 -21.37 -1.31
C TRP A 20 2.00 -21.17 -2.82
N ARG A 21 2.72 -21.90 -3.70
CA ARG A 21 2.54 -21.80 -5.16
C ARG A 21 1.12 -22.15 -5.58
N ASP A 22 0.57 -23.24 -5.06
CA ASP A 22 -0.82 -23.63 -5.33
C ASP A 22 -1.80 -22.70 -4.62
N ALA A 23 -1.50 -22.31 -3.38
CA ALA A 23 -2.32 -21.38 -2.63
C ALA A 23 -2.43 -19.99 -3.30
N SER A 24 -1.36 -19.51 -3.95
CA SER A 24 -1.31 -18.24 -4.67
C SER A 24 -2.17 -18.23 -5.94
N ARG A 25 -2.55 -19.40 -6.45
CA ARG A 25 -3.43 -19.55 -7.62
C ARG A 25 -4.92 -19.56 -7.23
N LEU A 26 -5.24 -19.61 -5.94
CA LEU A 26 -6.62 -19.58 -5.47
C LEU A 26 -7.23 -18.19 -5.74
N PRO A 27 -8.28 -18.08 -6.55
CA PRO A 27 -8.94 -16.78 -6.76
C PRO A 27 -9.68 -16.33 -5.49
N PHE A 28 -9.57 -15.03 -5.17
CA PHE A 28 -10.32 -14.39 -4.09
C PHE A 28 -11.42 -13.51 -4.63
N ALA A 29 -12.60 -13.63 -4.03
CA ALA A 29 -13.70 -12.70 -4.25
C ALA A 29 -13.82 -11.75 -3.06
N LEU A 30 -13.66 -10.45 -3.34
CA LEU A 30 -13.74 -9.41 -2.33
C LEU A 30 -15.17 -8.88 -2.27
N LEU A 31 -15.81 -9.07 -1.12
CA LEU A 31 -17.16 -8.58 -0.84
C LEU A 31 -17.05 -7.55 0.29
N PRO A 32 -17.21 -6.25 -0.02
CA PRO A 32 -16.97 -5.16 0.91
C PRO A 32 -18.04 -5.17 2.01
N ALA A 33 -17.59 -5.36 3.24
CA ALA A 33 -18.42 -5.28 4.44
C ALA A 33 -17.68 -4.63 5.63
N GLY A 34 -16.45 -4.14 5.41
CA GLY A 34 -15.64 -3.47 6.41
C GLY A 34 -15.74 -1.94 6.34
N SER A 35 -15.07 -1.27 7.28
CA SER A 35 -14.92 0.20 7.28
C SER A 35 -13.83 0.71 6.34
N GLY A 36 -12.88 -0.15 5.96
CA GLY A 36 -11.83 0.12 4.98
C GLY A 36 -11.93 -0.93 3.87
N ASN A 37 -12.22 -0.47 2.65
CA ASN A 37 -12.38 -1.32 1.48
C ASN A 37 -11.61 -0.74 0.28
N GLY A 38 -10.38 -0.29 0.51
CA GLY A 38 -9.53 0.37 -0.48
C GLY A 38 -9.26 -0.51 -1.70
N LEU A 39 -9.06 -1.82 -1.49
CA LEU A 39 -8.81 -2.72 -2.60
C LEU A 39 -10.07 -2.90 -3.47
N THR A 40 -11.26 -3.06 -2.87
CA THR A 40 -12.50 -3.15 -3.66
C THR A 40 -12.82 -1.86 -4.40
N LYS A 41 -12.47 -0.70 -3.82
CA LYS A 41 -12.58 0.60 -4.47
C LYS A 41 -11.63 0.71 -5.67
N SER A 42 -10.43 0.14 -5.55
CA SER A 42 -9.46 0.06 -6.65
C SER A 42 -9.89 -0.84 -7.80
N PHE A 43 -10.80 -1.78 -7.55
CA PHE A 43 -11.41 -2.65 -8.57
C PHE A 43 -12.80 -2.17 -9.03
N ASP A 44 -13.21 -0.94 -8.72
CA ASP A 44 -14.53 -0.40 -9.03
C ASP A 44 -15.69 -1.28 -8.53
N SER A 45 -15.47 -1.95 -7.39
CA SER A 45 -16.34 -2.98 -6.80
C SER A 45 -16.71 -2.63 -5.35
N GLU A 46 -16.93 -1.35 -5.07
CA GLU A 46 -17.20 -0.82 -3.71
C GLU A 46 -18.61 -1.12 -3.19
N LYS A 47 -19.57 -1.39 -4.09
CA LYS A 47 -20.96 -1.71 -3.74
C LYS A 47 -21.13 -3.22 -3.67
N LEU A 48 -21.74 -3.71 -2.59
CA LEU A 48 -21.92 -5.14 -2.36
C LEU A 48 -22.62 -5.85 -3.52
N GLU A 49 -23.62 -5.21 -4.13
CA GLU A 49 -24.37 -5.75 -5.27
C GLU A 49 -23.47 -5.93 -6.50
N VAL A 50 -22.56 -4.98 -6.74
CA VAL A 50 -21.57 -5.03 -7.82
C VAL A 50 -20.56 -6.14 -7.56
N SER A 51 -20.07 -6.26 -6.32
CA SER A 51 -19.10 -7.30 -5.97
C SER A 51 -19.70 -8.70 -6.06
N VAL A 52 -20.96 -8.88 -5.64
CA VAL A 52 -21.70 -10.14 -5.80
C VAL A 52 -21.92 -10.47 -7.28
N TYR A 53 -22.27 -9.47 -8.08
CA TYR A 53 -22.38 -9.65 -9.53
C TYR A 53 -21.05 -10.09 -10.16
N ASN A 54 -19.93 -9.43 -9.80
CA ASN A 54 -18.59 -9.77 -10.28
C ASN A 54 -18.18 -11.18 -9.86
N LEU A 55 -18.48 -11.59 -8.61
CA LEU A 55 -18.29 -12.95 -8.13
C LEU A 55 -19.05 -13.98 -8.97
N ILE A 56 -20.34 -13.74 -9.26
CA ILE A 56 -21.16 -14.64 -10.09
C ILE A 56 -20.60 -14.74 -11.51
N LYS A 57 -20.07 -13.64 -12.06
CA LYS A 57 -19.43 -13.64 -13.39
C LYS A 57 -18.11 -14.39 -13.41
N GLY A 58 -17.41 -14.50 -12.28
CA GLY A 58 -16.22 -15.33 -12.14
C GLY A 58 -15.00 -14.84 -12.90
N TYR A 59 -14.96 -13.57 -13.35
CA TYR A 59 -13.75 -12.98 -13.91
C TYR A 59 -12.74 -12.72 -12.80
N SER A 60 -11.52 -13.19 -12.99
CA SER A 60 -10.39 -12.94 -12.09
C SER A 60 -9.30 -12.14 -12.80
N GLN A 61 -8.56 -11.36 -12.01
CA GLN A 61 -7.37 -10.64 -12.44
C GLN A 61 -6.23 -10.94 -11.46
N PRO A 62 -4.96 -10.97 -11.93
CA PRO A 62 -3.80 -11.04 -11.05
C PRO A 62 -3.76 -9.84 -10.10
N LEU A 63 -3.17 -10.05 -8.92
CA LEU A 63 -2.89 -8.99 -7.94
C LEU A 63 -1.46 -9.16 -7.45
N ASP A 64 -0.65 -8.13 -7.64
CA ASP A 64 0.71 -8.07 -7.10
C ASP A 64 0.67 -7.96 -5.58
N ILE A 65 1.63 -8.63 -4.94
CA ILE A 65 1.79 -8.66 -3.49
C ILE A 65 3.17 -8.13 -3.14
N MET A 66 3.22 -7.06 -2.34
CA MET A 66 4.47 -6.59 -1.76
C MET A 66 4.93 -7.56 -0.68
N SER A 67 6.20 -7.94 -0.74
CA SER A 67 6.85 -8.75 0.28
C SER A 67 7.76 -7.87 1.13
N LEU A 68 7.30 -7.51 2.32
CA LEU A 68 8.01 -6.66 3.27
C LEU A 68 8.89 -7.51 4.19
N LEU A 69 10.13 -7.09 4.39
CA LEU A 69 11.06 -7.70 5.33
C LEU A 69 11.47 -6.65 6.37
N THR A 70 11.18 -6.92 7.63
CA THR A 70 11.58 -6.02 8.72
C THR A 70 13.04 -6.26 9.10
N LYS A 71 13.60 -5.34 9.91
CA LYS A 71 14.95 -5.49 10.45
C LYS A 71 15.13 -6.78 11.27
N ASP A 72 14.07 -7.22 11.94
CA ASP A 72 14.05 -8.44 12.74
C ASP A 72 13.87 -9.72 11.89
N LYS A 73 13.97 -9.58 10.57
CA LYS A 73 13.80 -10.64 9.57
C LYS A 73 12.39 -11.25 9.57
N GLU A 74 11.42 -10.52 10.11
CA GLU A 74 10.02 -10.88 10.00
C GLU A 74 9.51 -10.52 8.60
N ARG A 75 8.77 -11.46 7.99
CA ARG A 75 8.23 -11.28 6.66
C ARG A 75 6.73 -11.04 6.71
N ILE A 76 6.29 -9.99 6.03
CA ILE A 76 4.88 -9.57 5.94
C ILE A 76 4.52 -9.39 4.47
N TYR A 77 3.36 -9.88 4.06
CA TYR A 77 2.81 -9.70 2.73
C TYR A 77 1.75 -8.59 2.74
N CYS A 78 1.91 -7.60 1.87
CA CYS A 78 1.03 -6.46 1.77
C CYS A 78 0.42 -6.39 0.37
N HIS A 79 -0.92 -6.43 0.30
CA HIS A 79 -1.66 -6.41 -0.95
C HIS A 79 -2.14 -5.01 -1.37
N LEU A 80 -2.08 -4.04 -0.44
CA LEU A 80 -2.69 -2.72 -0.62
C LEU A 80 -1.65 -1.61 -0.58
N ALA A 81 -1.22 -1.23 0.62
CA ALA A 81 -0.25 -0.18 0.82
C ALA A 81 0.47 -0.32 2.17
N MET A 82 1.71 0.15 2.23
CA MET A 82 2.40 0.47 3.48
C MET A 82 2.59 1.98 3.56
N PHE A 83 2.54 2.54 4.76
CA PHE A 83 2.74 3.98 4.96
C PHE A 83 3.52 4.27 6.23
N TRP A 84 4.25 5.39 6.20
CA TRP A 84 5.04 5.91 7.31
C TRP A 84 4.85 7.43 7.42
N GLY A 85 4.89 7.94 8.65
CA GLY A 85 4.66 9.34 8.95
C GLY A 85 3.19 9.70 9.06
N LEU A 86 2.76 10.80 8.42
CA LEU A 86 1.46 11.44 8.62
C LEU A 86 0.26 10.48 8.57
N LEU A 87 0.18 9.60 7.56
CA LEU A 87 -0.92 8.64 7.44
C LEU A 87 -0.89 7.56 8.53
N ALA A 88 0.30 7.06 8.89
CA ALA A 88 0.44 6.07 9.96
C ALA A 88 0.04 6.67 11.31
N ASP A 89 0.50 7.88 11.62
CA ASP A 89 0.15 8.58 12.84
C ASP A 89 -1.35 8.91 12.88
N ALA A 90 -1.94 9.33 11.76
CA ALA A 90 -3.37 9.59 11.67
C ALA A 90 -4.19 8.32 11.91
N ASP A 91 -3.80 7.19 11.31
CA ASP A 91 -4.45 5.89 11.49
C ASP A 91 -4.40 5.44 12.96
N ILE A 92 -3.21 5.39 13.55
CA ILE A 92 -2.99 4.99 14.95
C ILE A 92 -3.70 5.93 15.93
N GLU A 93 -3.57 7.25 15.77
CA GLU A 93 -4.14 8.19 16.71
C GLU A 93 -5.66 8.33 16.54
N SER A 94 -6.22 7.99 15.36
CA SER A 94 -7.66 7.99 15.12
C SER A 94 -8.44 7.03 16.02
N ASP A 95 -7.78 6.00 16.57
CA ASP A 95 -8.41 5.04 17.49
C ASP A 95 -8.94 5.71 18.77
N ARG A 96 -8.34 6.84 19.18
CA ARG A 96 -8.84 7.66 20.30
C ARG A 96 -10.19 8.31 20.01
N TYR A 97 -10.55 8.41 18.73
CA TYR A 97 -11.77 9.02 18.24
C TYR A 97 -12.79 7.99 17.73
N ARG A 98 -12.70 6.71 18.14
CA ARG A 98 -13.70 5.68 17.75
C ARG A 98 -15.15 6.09 18.04
N TRP A 99 -15.37 6.96 19.02
CA TRP A 99 -16.69 7.51 19.37
C TRP A 99 -17.32 8.41 18.29
N VAL A 100 -16.56 8.97 17.34
CA VAL A 100 -17.11 9.72 16.18
C VAL A 100 -17.38 8.83 14.96
N GLY A 101 -17.19 7.52 15.08
CA GLY A 101 -17.43 6.57 13.99
C GLY A 101 -16.48 6.77 12.79
N PRO A 102 -16.95 6.62 11.54
CA PRO A 102 -16.10 6.70 10.35
C PRO A 102 -15.31 8.01 10.20
N ALA A 103 -15.85 9.11 10.73
CA ALA A 103 -15.19 10.43 10.69
C ALA A 103 -13.87 10.49 11.50
N ARG A 104 -13.55 9.45 12.28
CA ARG A 104 -12.33 9.37 13.10
C ARG A 104 -11.05 9.60 12.29
N PHE A 105 -11.01 9.12 11.05
CA PHE A 105 -9.84 9.25 10.17
C PHE A 105 -9.66 10.71 9.74
N THR A 106 -10.74 11.38 9.33
CA THR A 106 -10.74 12.81 9.01
C THR A 106 -10.32 13.65 10.22
N VAL A 107 -10.88 13.36 11.41
CA VAL A 107 -10.51 14.06 12.65
C VAL A 107 -9.04 13.83 12.99
N GLY A 108 -8.56 12.58 12.92
CA GLY A 108 -7.16 12.23 13.16
C GLY A 108 -6.22 12.98 12.21
N ALA A 109 -6.54 13.01 10.92
CA ALA A 109 -5.77 13.70 9.91
C ALA A 109 -5.71 15.23 10.15
N ILE A 110 -6.85 15.86 10.48
CA ILE A 110 -6.88 17.29 10.85
C ILE A 110 -6.00 17.57 12.08
N VAL A 111 -6.15 16.77 13.13
CA VAL A 111 -5.37 16.91 14.36
C VAL A 111 -3.87 16.77 14.09
N ARG A 112 -3.46 15.88 13.18
CA ARG A 112 -2.07 15.73 12.75
C ARG A 112 -1.56 16.83 11.84
N MET A 113 -2.36 17.38 10.95
CA MET A 113 -1.95 18.54 10.16
C MET A 113 -1.72 19.79 11.02
N VAL A 114 -2.59 20.02 12.01
CA VAL A 114 -2.41 21.13 12.97
C VAL A 114 -1.11 20.94 13.75
N ASN A 115 -0.82 19.71 14.19
CA ASN A 115 0.37 19.33 14.95
C ASN A 115 1.37 18.53 14.09
N LEU A 116 1.71 19.08 12.92
CA LEU A 116 2.52 18.39 11.92
C LEU A 116 3.87 17.95 12.47
N ARG A 117 4.17 16.67 12.30
CA ARG A 117 5.48 16.08 12.59
C ARG A 117 6.27 15.89 11.30
N SER A 118 7.58 15.89 11.43
CA SER A 118 8.51 15.42 10.40
C SER A 118 9.30 14.24 10.93
N TYR A 119 9.74 13.40 10.02
CA TYR A 119 10.41 12.15 10.32
C TYR A 119 11.68 12.06 9.49
N ARG A 120 12.82 11.85 10.14
CA ARG A 120 14.11 11.68 9.46
C ARG A 120 14.25 10.25 8.99
N GLY A 121 14.67 10.07 7.75
CA GLY A 121 14.86 8.75 7.18
C GLY A 121 15.72 8.76 5.92
N ILE A 122 16.05 7.55 5.49
CA ILE A 122 16.70 7.29 4.20
C ILE A 122 15.76 6.36 3.43
N LEU A 123 15.30 6.83 2.26
CA LEU A 123 14.53 6.05 1.32
C LEU A 123 15.47 5.55 0.22
N ARG A 124 15.52 4.23 0.02
CA ARG A 124 16.21 3.61 -1.12
C ARG A 124 15.20 2.87 -1.97
N TYR A 125 15.24 3.09 -3.28
CA TYR A 125 14.36 2.41 -4.21
C TYR A 125 15.06 2.04 -5.51
N LEU A 126 14.58 0.98 -6.13
CA LEU A 126 15.01 0.54 -7.46
C LEU A 126 13.94 0.96 -8.47
N PRO A 127 14.23 1.88 -9.40
CA PRO A 127 13.26 2.32 -10.40
C PRO A 127 12.76 1.14 -11.26
N ALA A 128 11.45 1.12 -11.52
CA ALA A 128 10.85 0.14 -12.42
C ALA A 128 11.29 0.42 -13.87
N ASN A 129 11.97 -0.56 -14.47
CA ASN A 129 12.35 -0.57 -15.88
C ASN A 129 12.24 -2.01 -16.42
N GLU A 130 12.28 -2.19 -17.74
CA GLU A 130 12.10 -3.50 -18.37
C GLU A 130 13.05 -4.58 -17.81
N SER A 131 14.32 -4.22 -17.56
CA SER A 131 15.30 -5.13 -16.96
C SER A 131 14.95 -5.55 -15.53
N ASN A 132 14.42 -4.63 -14.71
CA ASN A 132 14.11 -4.86 -13.31
C ASN A 132 12.77 -5.56 -13.09
N LEU A 133 11.86 -5.49 -14.07
CA LEU A 133 10.54 -6.14 -14.02
C LEU A 133 10.56 -7.56 -14.57
N SER A 134 11.60 -7.92 -15.32
CA SER A 134 11.76 -9.26 -15.89
C SER A 134 11.81 -10.33 -14.78
N PRO A 135 11.05 -11.44 -14.91
CA PRO A 135 11.10 -12.52 -13.92
C PRO A 135 12.50 -13.14 -13.84
N PRO A 136 12.97 -13.52 -12.64
CA PRO A 136 14.27 -14.16 -12.50
C PRO A 136 14.31 -15.47 -13.30
N ALA A 137 15.38 -15.67 -14.08
CA ALA A 137 15.51 -16.78 -15.03
C ALA A 137 15.41 -18.19 -14.41
N ASN A 138 15.64 -18.31 -13.09
CA ASN A 138 15.51 -19.56 -12.33
C ASN A 138 14.74 -19.31 -11.03
N GLU A 139 13.44 -19.58 -11.04
CA GLU A 139 12.68 -19.69 -9.78
C GLU A 139 13.02 -21.03 -9.12
N ALA A 140 13.98 -21.03 -8.20
CA ALA A 140 14.22 -22.20 -7.35
C ALA A 140 12.94 -22.59 -6.57
N GLU A 141 12.80 -23.88 -6.24
CA GLU A 141 11.78 -24.32 -5.27
C GLU A 141 12.11 -23.74 -3.90
N THR A 142 11.50 -22.63 -3.56
CA THR A 142 11.63 -21.97 -2.27
C THR A 142 10.43 -22.31 -1.39
N GLU A 143 10.68 -22.50 -0.09
CA GLU A 143 9.63 -22.78 0.92
C GLU A 143 8.59 -21.65 1.02
N ARG A 144 8.95 -20.44 0.57
CA ARG A 144 8.12 -19.23 0.54
C ARG A 144 8.34 -18.47 -0.79
N PRO A 145 7.45 -17.54 -1.18
CA PRO A 145 7.68 -16.68 -2.34
C PRO A 145 9.07 -16.01 -2.31
N PRO A 146 9.87 -15.93 -3.38
CA PRO A 146 11.16 -15.24 -3.32
C PRO A 146 10.99 -13.72 -3.22
N HIS A 147 11.95 -13.01 -2.61
CA HIS A 147 12.06 -11.56 -2.81
C HIS A 147 12.70 -11.33 -4.18
N ARG A 148 11.96 -10.71 -5.12
CA ARG A 148 12.48 -10.42 -6.46
C ARG A 148 13.75 -9.56 -6.39
N HIS A 149 13.69 -8.52 -5.57
CA HIS A 149 14.80 -7.62 -5.28
C HIS A 149 15.03 -7.61 -3.77
N PRO A 150 16.04 -8.34 -3.25
CA PRO A 150 16.33 -8.34 -1.83
C PRO A 150 16.82 -6.96 -1.37
N ALA A 151 16.53 -6.61 -0.12
CA ALA A 151 16.99 -5.35 0.46
C ALA A 151 18.54 -5.29 0.44
N PRO A 152 19.14 -4.15 0.07
CA PRO A 152 20.59 -4.00 0.13
C PRO A 152 21.13 -4.19 1.55
N GLU A 153 22.04 -5.14 1.76
CA GLU A 153 22.73 -5.30 3.06
C GLU A 153 23.83 -4.25 3.27
N SER A 154 24.24 -3.57 2.19
CA SER A 154 25.31 -2.57 2.20
C SER A 154 24.85 -1.24 2.80
N ARG A 155 25.76 -0.58 3.53
CA ARG A 155 25.59 0.83 3.93
C ARG A 155 25.64 1.77 2.74
N VAL A 156 26.26 1.38 1.64
CA VAL A 156 26.33 2.18 0.41
C VAL A 156 25.15 1.81 -0.49
N CYS A 157 24.52 2.81 -1.10
CA CYS A 157 23.45 2.59 -2.08
C CYS A 157 24.00 1.75 -3.26
N PRO A 158 23.40 0.59 -3.58
CA PRO A 158 23.88 -0.24 -4.69
C PRO A 158 23.72 0.43 -6.05
N GLU A 159 24.43 -0.10 -7.04
CA GLU A 159 24.26 0.33 -8.43
C GLU A 159 22.81 0.10 -8.91
N GLY A 160 22.27 1.06 -9.65
CA GLY A 160 20.88 1.06 -10.14
C GLY A 160 19.83 1.50 -9.10
N TRP A 161 20.17 1.55 -7.82
CA TRP A 161 19.28 2.08 -6.78
C TRP A 161 19.43 3.59 -6.63
N THR A 162 18.34 4.23 -6.26
CA THR A 162 18.30 5.66 -5.92
C THR A 162 18.13 5.82 -4.42
N GLU A 163 18.82 6.80 -3.84
CA GLU A 163 18.75 7.14 -2.42
C GLU A 163 18.25 8.56 -2.23
N VAL A 164 17.32 8.75 -1.30
CA VAL A 164 16.80 10.04 -0.86
C VAL A 164 16.91 10.08 0.67
N GLU A 165 17.78 10.94 1.19
CA GLU A 165 17.93 11.19 2.62
C GLU A 165 17.29 12.55 2.95
N GLY A 166 16.46 12.59 3.99
CA GLY A 166 15.82 13.85 4.36
C GLY A 166 14.85 13.76 5.53
N GLU A 167 14.14 14.87 5.71
CA GLU A 167 12.98 14.96 6.60
C GLU A 167 11.70 14.84 5.78
N PHE A 168 10.92 13.83 6.08
CA PHE A 168 9.67 13.54 5.40
C PHE A 168 8.47 13.86 6.30
N VAL A 169 7.34 14.16 5.69
CA VAL A 169 6.03 14.22 6.34
C VAL A 169 5.29 12.91 6.14
N LEU A 170 5.41 12.33 4.96
CA LEU A 170 4.66 11.17 4.50
C LEU A 170 5.57 10.32 3.62
N PHE A 171 5.46 9.00 3.77
CA PHE A 171 5.86 8.02 2.77
C PHE A 171 4.77 6.97 2.63
N CYS A 172 4.53 6.49 1.41
CA CYS A 172 3.66 5.38 1.10
C CYS A 172 4.23 4.57 -0.06
N ALA A 173 4.19 3.24 0.06
CA ALA A 173 4.32 2.34 -1.08
C ALA A 173 2.96 1.67 -1.31
N ALA A 174 2.44 1.71 -2.53
CA ALA A 174 1.09 1.26 -2.86
C ALA A 174 1.08 0.35 -4.09
N ASN A 175 0.36 -0.77 -4.00
CA ASN A 175 0.04 -1.63 -5.15
C ASN A 175 -1.28 -1.26 -5.81
N ALA A 176 -2.14 -0.51 -5.10
CA ALA A 176 -3.46 -0.16 -5.57
C ALA A 176 -3.70 1.34 -5.41
N ARG A 177 -4.60 1.85 -6.26
CA ARG A 177 -4.90 3.28 -6.33
C ARG A 177 -5.46 3.85 -5.02
N TRP A 178 -6.40 3.13 -4.43
CA TRP A 178 -7.16 3.57 -3.25
C TRP A 178 -6.76 2.74 -2.03
N ILE A 179 -6.43 3.42 -0.93
CA ILE A 179 -6.12 2.79 0.37
C ILE A 179 -7.31 2.81 1.33
N ALA A 180 -8.32 3.62 1.00
CA ALA A 180 -9.64 3.66 1.62
C ALA A 180 -10.66 4.09 0.56
N THR A 181 -11.95 4.03 0.88
CA THR A 181 -13.03 4.42 -0.05
C THR A 181 -12.98 5.88 -0.48
N ASP A 182 -12.31 6.72 0.32
CA ASP A 182 -12.17 8.16 0.23
C ASP A 182 -10.70 8.61 0.18
N VAL A 183 -9.75 7.69 -0.01
CA VAL A 183 -8.32 8.04 -0.08
C VAL A 183 -7.66 7.35 -1.28
N CYS A 184 -7.56 8.08 -2.39
CA CYS A 184 -6.80 7.69 -3.57
C CYS A 184 -5.36 8.17 -3.42
N ILE A 185 -4.46 7.35 -2.87
CA ILE A 185 -3.07 7.80 -2.61
C ILE A 185 -2.21 7.81 -3.87
N ALA A 186 -2.41 6.85 -4.77
CA ALA A 186 -1.58 6.64 -5.96
C ALA A 186 -2.48 6.50 -7.21
N PRO A 187 -2.92 7.62 -7.83
CA PRO A 187 -3.87 7.61 -8.95
C PRO A 187 -3.46 6.73 -10.15
N LYS A 188 -2.15 6.54 -10.35
CA LYS A 188 -1.54 5.80 -11.46
C LYS A 188 -1.17 4.36 -11.12
N ALA A 189 -1.38 3.91 -9.88
CA ALA A 189 -0.98 2.58 -9.47
C ALA A 189 -1.70 1.48 -10.25
N ASN A 190 -0.91 0.53 -10.74
CA ASN A 190 -1.38 -0.65 -11.45
C ASN A 190 -1.07 -1.89 -10.61
N HIS A 191 -2.11 -2.64 -10.27
CA HIS A 191 -2.04 -3.75 -9.32
C HIS A 191 -1.50 -5.06 -9.92
N GLN A 192 -1.01 -5.04 -11.17
CA GLN A 192 -0.59 -6.24 -11.91
C GLN A 192 0.59 -5.96 -12.87
N ASP A 193 1.43 -4.96 -12.57
CA ASP A 193 2.59 -4.60 -13.40
C ASP A 193 3.94 -5.05 -12.83
N GLY A 194 3.93 -5.72 -11.68
CA GLY A 194 5.12 -6.22 -10.99
C GLY A 194 5.93 -5.13 -10.28
N SER A 195 5.36 -3.93 -10.12
CA SER A 195 5.95 -2.79 -9.43
C SER A 195 5.06 -2.28 -8.29
N MET A 196 5.50 -1.24 -7.59
CA MET A 196 4.72 -0.54 -6.57
C MET A 196 4.99 0.96 -6.70
N ASP A 197 3.96 1.77 -6.48
CA ASP A 197 4.07 3.23 -6.54
C ASP A 197 4.59 3.76 -5.22
N LEU A 198 5.67 4.55 -5.28
CA LEU A 198 6.24 5.23 -4.13
C LEU A 198 5.78 6.69 -4.11
N VAL A 199 5.11 7.09 -3.05
CA VAL A 199 4.62 8.45 -2.84
C VAL A 199 5.22 8.99 -1.55
N TRP A 200 5.90 10.13 -1.60
CA TRP A 200 6.42 10.79 -0.40
C TRP A 200 6.28 12.30 -0.46
N ILE A 201 6.37 12.94 0.71
CA ILE A 201 6.36 14.39 0.85
C ILE A 201 7.55 14.78 1.72
N GLU A 202 8.49 15.52 1.14
CA GLU A 202 9.57 16.14 1.91
C GLU A 202 9.04 17.32 2.72
N ARG A 203 9.51 17.44 3.96
CA ARG A 203 9.07 18.50 4.87
C ARG A 203 9.37 19.89 4.32
N SER A 204 10.52 20.06 3.66
CA SER A 204 10.94 21.31 3.02
C SER A 204 10.05 21.74 1.87
N ALA A 205 9.37 20.79 1.21
CA ALA A 205 8.58 21.03 0.00
C ALA A 205 7.12 21.43 0.26
N VAL A 206 6.66 21.43 1.52
CA VAL A 206 5.23 21.53 1.83
C VAL A 206 4.92 22.52 2.96
N THR A 207 3.84 23.29 2.79
CA THR A 207 3.23 24.07 3.87
C THR A 207 2.01 23.34 4.46
N LYS A 208 1.52 23.80 5.61
CA LYS A 208 0.25 23.26 6.17
C LYS A 208 -0.94 23.46 5.23
N THR A 209 -0.97 24.57 4.48
CA THR A 209 -2.03 24.83 3.50
C THR A 209 -1.96 23.89 2.31
N ASP A 210 -0.77 23.49 1.88
CA ASP A 210 -0.62 22.52 0.79
C ASP A 210 -1.07 21.13 1.23
N LEU A 211 -0.80 20.74 2.49
CA LEU A 211 -1.32 19.50 3.07
C LEU A 211 -2.85 19.48 3.16
N VAL A 212 -3.49 20.61 3.49
CA VAL A 212 -4.95 20.71 3.49
C VAL A 212 -5.51 20.55 2.07
N LYS A 213 -4.89 21.20 1.06
CA LYS A 213 -5.26 21.01 -0.35
C LYS A 213 -5.10 19.56 -0.78
N LEU A 214 -3.98 18.94 -0.39
CA LEU A 214 -3.70 17.53 -0.66
C LEU A 214 -4.82 16.64 -0.12
N MET A 215 -5.25 16.81 1.13
CA MET A 215 -6.35 16.01 1.68
C MET A 215 -7.66 16.17 0.93
N LEU A 216 -8.00 17.39 0.48
CA LEU A 216 -9.21 17.59 -0.32
C LEU A 216 -9.10 16.94 -1.71
N GLN A 217 -7.90 16.88 -2.25
CA GLN A 217 -7.66 16.32 -3.57
C GLN A 217 -7.49 14.79 -3.55
N VAL A 218 -6.99 14.21 -2.46
CA VAL A 218 -6.79 12.76 -2.32
C VAL A 218 -8.10 11.97 -2.36
N GLU A 219 -9.21 12.59 -1.95
CA GLU A 219 -10.56 12.01 -2.07
C GLU A 219 -10.96 11.74 -3.53
N THR A 220 -10.39 12.51 -4.47
CA THR A 220 -10.72 12.43 -5.90
C THR A 220 -9.56 11.90 -6.75
N GLY A 221 -8.36 11.74 -6.15
CA GLY A 221 -7.13 11.40 -6.87
C GLY A 221 -6.60 12.53 -7.75
N LYS A 222 -6.90 13.79 -7.43
CA LYS A 222 -6.51 14.99 -8.23
C LYS A 222 -5.34 15.77 -7.61
N HIS A 223 -4.57 15.12 -6.75
CA HIS A 223 -3.46 15.71 -6.00
C HIS A 223 -2.12 15.57 -6.72
N GLU A 224 -2.13 15.20 -7.99
CA GLU A 224 -0.91 15.23 -8.80
C GLU A 224 -0.49 16.70 -8.97
N PHE A 225 0.65 17.03 -8.38
CA PHE A 225 1.39 18.23 -8.72
C PHE A 225 2.31 17.86 -9.88
N ASP A 226 2.20 18.59 -10.99
CA ASP A 226 3.15 18.49 -12.12
C ASP A 226 4.59 18.83 -11.68
#